data_AF-A0A970TVW9-F1
#
_entry.id   AF-A0A970TVW9-F1
#
_cell.length_a   1.000
_cell.length_b   1.000
_cell.length_c   1.000
_cell.angle_alpha   90.00
_cell.angle_beta   90.00
_cell.angle_gamma   90.00
#
_symmetry.space_group_name_H-M   'P 1'
#
loop_
_entity.id
_entity.type
_entity.pdbx_description
1 polymer ?
#
loop_
_entity_poly.entity_id
_entity_poly.type
_entity_poly.pdbx_seq_one_letter_code
_entity_poly.pdbx_strand_id
1 'polypeptide(L)'
;MPMPMPTPQPTAALLLSYLADAYRLNPETEVSGPELQHELGLDARAVREGVAELARQGLVEWDPLLSNIWLRLTDKGLAAAETPPRITGR
;
A
#
# COMPACT_ATOMS: atom_id res chain seq x y z
N MET A 1 16.89 12.64 18.60
CA MET A 1 16.56 11.22 18.32
C MET A 1 16.13 11.15 16.86
N PRO A 2 16.87 10.50 15.94
CA PRO A 2 16.30 10.21 14.64
C PRO A 2 15.14 9.23 14.87
N MET A 3 13.94 9.57 14.40
CA MET A 3 12.82 8.63 14.39
C MET A 3 13.27 7.43 13.57
N PRO A 4 13.04 6.18 14.01
CA PRO A 4 13.30 5.03 13.15
C PRO A 4 12.50 5.25 11.86
N MET A 5 13.20 5.37 10.73
CA MET A 5 12.54 5.33 9.43
C MET A 5 11.85 3.96 9.39
N PRO A 6 10.52 3.89 9.19
CA PRO A 6 9.88 2.62 8.97
C PRO A 6 10.51 2.03 7.71
N THR A 7 11.35 1.01 7.85
CA THR A 7 11.72 0.19 6.70
C THR A 7 10.41 -0.40 6.19
N PRO A 8 10.01 -0.13 4.94
CA PRO A 8 8.76 -0.66 4.42
C PRO A 8 8.82 -2.19 4.58
N GLN A 9 7.89 -2.73 5.35
CA GLN A 9 7.72 -4.18 5.42
C GLN A 9 7.50 -4.68 3.99
N PRO A 10 8.05 -5.84 3.61
CA PRO A 10 7.94 -6.34 2.24
C PRO A 10 6.48 -6.39 1.76
N THR A 11 5.55 -6.64 2.69
CA THR A 11 4.11 -6.58 2.45
C THR A 11 3.61 -5.20 2.04
N ALA A 12 4.02 -4.12 2.71
CA ALA A 12 3.56 -2.76 2.39
C ALA A 12 4.07 -2.31 1.01
N ALA A 13 5.31 -2.65 0.66
CA ALA A 13 5.85 -2.38 -0.68
C ALA A 13 5.08 -3.15 -1.76
N LEU A 14 4.78 -4.44 -1.52
CA LEU A 14 4.02 -5.28 -2.44
C LEU A 14 2.60 -4.74 -2.67
N LEU A 15 1.91 -4.38 -1.58
CA LEU A 15 0.58 -3.76 -1.63
C LEU A 15 0.60 -2.45 -2.43
N LEU A 16 1.59 -1.59 -2.17
CA LEU A 16 1.72 -0.31 -2.85
C LEU A 16 1.96 -0.48 -4.36
N SER A 17 2.80 -1.44 -4.75
CA SER A 17 3.04 -1.76 -6.17
C SER A 17 1.76 -2.25 -6.86
N TYR A 18 1.02 -3.17 -6.24
CA TYR A 18 -0.25 -3.66 -6.79
C TYR A 18 -1.28 -2.53 -6.96
N LEU A 19 -1.45 -1.69 -5.94
CA LEU A 19 -2.37 -0.55 -5.99
C LEU A 19 -1.97 0.46 -7.09
N ALA A 20 -0.67 0.67 -7.31
CA ALA A 20 -0.19 1.53 -8.39
C ALA A 20 -0.52 0.96 -9.77
N ASP A 21 -0.39 -0.34 -9.98
CA ASP A 21 -0.78 -0.98 -11.24
C ASP A 21 -2.30 -0.89 -11.46
N ALA A 22 -3.11 -1.15 -10.43
CA ALA A 22 -4.56 -1.00 -10.49
C ALA A 22 -4.99 0.46 -10.80
N TYR A 23 -4.32 1.43 -10.18
CA TYR A 23 -4.56 2.86 -10.41
C TYR A 23 -4.21 3.28 -11.85
N ARG A 24 -3.13 2.76 -12.43
CA ARG A 24 -2.75 3.05 -13.83
C ARG A 24 -3.78 2.59 -14.84
N LEU A 25 -4.47 1.49 -14.54
CA LEU A 25 -5.56 0.98 -15.38
C LEU A 25 -6.83 1.81 -15.21
N ASN A 26 -7.13 2.23 -13.99
CA ASN A 26 -8.27 3.10 -13.68
C ASN A 26 -8.02 3.90 -12.38
N PRO A 27 -7.86 5.24 -12.46
CA PRO A 27 -7.61 6.10 -11.29
C PRO A 27 -8.75 6.14 -10.25
N GLU A 28 -9.94 5.70 -10.62
CA GLU A 28 -11.10 5.59 -9.72
C GLU A 28 -11.24 4.19 -9.12
N THR A 29 -10.31 3.27 -9.41
CA THR A 29 -10.34 1.92 -8.84
C THR A 29 -10.19 1.95 -7.34
N GLU A 30 -11.12 1.28 -6.68
CA GLU A 30 -11.01 0.90 -5.28
C GLU A 30 -10.66 -0.59 -5.22
N VAL A 31 -9.60 -0.93 -4.50
CA VAL A 31 -9.14 -2.31 -4.35
C VAL A 31 -9.61 -2.85 -3.01
N SER A 32 -10.12 -4.08 -3.00
CA SER A 32 -10.65 -4.67 -1.76
C SER A 32 -9.59 -5.43 -0.95
N GLY A 33 -9.74 -5.47 0.38
CA GLY A 33 -8.91 -6.31 1.25
C GLY A 33 -8.91 -7.81 0.88
N PRO A 34 -10.05 -8.44 0.53
CA PRO A 34 -10.09 -9.82 0.03
C PRO A 34 -9.37 -10.02 -1.30
N GLU A 35 -9.45 -9.05 -2.22
CA GLU A 35 -8.71 -9.10 -3.48
C GLU A 35 -7.20 -9.10 -3.25
N LEU A 36 -6.71 -8.22 -2.37
CA LEU A 36 -5.30 -8.20 -1.99
C LEU A 36 -4.82 -9.52 -1.35
N GLN A 37 -5.68 -10.18 -0.57
CA GLN A 37 -5.35 -11.50 -0.02
C GLN A 37 -5.23 -12.56 -1.12
N HIS A 38 -6.19 -12.57 -2.06
CA HIS A 38 -6.24 -13.55 -3.14
C HIS A 38 -5.10 -13.37 -4.15
N GLU A 39 -4.94 -12.16 -4.68
CA GLU A 39 -3.99 -11.87 -5.76
C GLU A 39 -2.53 -11.89 -5.27
N LEU A 40 -2.28 -11.53 -4.01
CA LEU A 40 -0.93 -11.47 -3.45
C LEU A 40 -0.60 -12.68 -2.55
N GLY A 41 -1.54 -13.59 -2.35
CA GLY A 41 -1.37 -14.75 -1.46
C GLY A 41 -1.11 -14.39 0.00
N LEU A 42 -1.62 -13.24 0.45
CA LEU A 42 -1.42 -12.71 1.80
C LEU A 42 -2.58 -13.12 2.71
N ASP A 43 -2.30 -13.35 3.99
CA ASP A 43 -3.35 -13.51 4.98
C ASP A 43 -3.95 -12.15 5.40
N ALA A 44 -5.16 -12.18 5.97
CA ALA A 44 -5.89 -10.99 6.37
C ALA A 44 -5.12 -10.09 7.36
N ARG A 45 -4.27 -10.67 8.23
CA ARG A 45 -3.48 -9.90 9.18
C ARG A 45 -2.36 -9.17 8.46
N ALA A 46 -1.65 -9.85 7.55
CA ALA A 46 -0.59 -9.24 6.75
C ALA A 46 -1.12 -8.08 5.90
N VAL A 47 -2.28 -8.24 5.25
CA VAL A 47 -2.94 -7.15 4.51
C VAL A 47 -3.29 -6.01 5.47
N ARG A 48 -3.92 -6.28 6.61
CA ARG A 48 -4.32 -5.22 7.55
C ARG A 48 -3.12 -4.42 8.08
N GLU A 49 -2.03 -5.10 8.46
CA GLU A 49 -0.82 -4.45 8.96
C GLU A 49 -0.15 -3.59 7.87
N GLY A 50 -0.03 -4.12 6.65
CA GLY A 50 0.55 -3.38 5.53
C GLY A 50 -0.29 -2.18 5.10
N VAL A 51 -1.60 -2.33 5.01
CA VAL A 51 -2.53 -1.24 4.69
C VAL A 51 -2.51 -0.16 5.77
N ALA A 52 -2.54 -0.54 7.05
CA ALA A 52 -2.46 0.42 8.14
C ALA A 52 -1.17 1.24 8.10
N GLU A 53 -0.05 0.60 7.74
CA GLU A 53 1.23 1.31 7.57
C GLU A 53 1.19 2.27 6.37
N LEU A 54 0.67 1.85 5.22
CA LEU A 54 0.51 2.73 4.06
C LEU A 54 -0.42 3.92 4.36
N ALA A 55 -1.51 3.68 5.08
CA ALA A 55 -2.47 4.71 5.48
C ALA A 55 -1.84 5.69 6.48
N ARG A 56 -1.06 5.18 7.45
CA ARG A 56 -0.29 6.00 8.40
C ARG A 56 0.72 6.92 7.70
N GLN A 57 1.26 6.47 6.57
CA GLN A 57 2.14 7.27 5.71
C GLN A 57 1.39 8.21 4.74
N GLY A 58 0.06 8.14 4.67
CA GLY A 58 -0.78 8.91 3.75
C GLY A 58 -0.65 8.47 2.29
N LEU A 59 -0.23 7.22 2.04
CA LEU A 59 -0.05 6.66 0.69
C LEU A 59 -1.34 6.04 0.15
N VAL A 60 -2.24 5.64 1.05
CA VAL A 60 -3.56 5.12 0.71
C VAL A 60 -4.60 5.76 1.59
N GLU A 61 -5.80 5.95 1.05
CA GLU A 61 -7.00 6.20 1.83
C GLU A 61 -7.64 4.84 2.13
N TRP A 62 -7.94 4.64 3.41
CA TRP A 62 -8.50 3.40 3.93
C TRP A 62 -9.42 3.71 5.10
N ASP A 63 -10.62 3.13 5.08
CA ASP A 63 -11.53 3.15 6.23
C ASP A 63 -11.46 1.80 6.99
N PRO A 64 -10.89 1.77 8.21
CA PRO A 64 -10.81 0.57 9.04
C PRO A 64 -12.17 0.11 9.59
N LEU A 65 -13.20 0.95 9.52
CA LEU A 65 -14.53 0.68 10.08
C LEU A 65 -15.49 0.03 9.07
N LEU A 66 -15.14 0.04 7.78
CA LEU A 66 -15.95 -0.60 6.74
C LEU A 66 -15.57 -2.07 6.59
N SER A 67 -16.57 -2.96 6.69
CA SER A 67 -16.40 -4.41 6.53
C SER A 67 -15.91 -4.82 5.13
N ASN A 68 -16.28 -4.03 4.12
CA ASN A 68 -15.70 -4.11 2.78
C ASN A 68 -14.57 -3.10 2.75
N ILE A 69 -13.39 -3.55 3.15
CA ILE A 69 -12.18 -2.73 3.15
C ILE A 69 -11.91 -2.29 1.71
N TRP A 70 -12.22 -1.05 1.36
CA TRP A 70 -11.87 -0.44 0.08
C TRP A 70 -10.65 0.45 0.26
N LEU A 71 -9.67 0.27 -0.62
CA LEU A 71 -8.45 1.04 -0.65
C LEU A 71 -8.39 1.88 -1.90
N ARG A 72 -8.07 3.16 -1.70
CA ARG A 72 -7.78 4.08 -2.79
C ARG A 72 -6.35 4.56 -2.67
N LEU A 73 -5.60 4.50 -3.77
CA LEU A 73 -4.25 5.05 -3.84
C LEU A 73 -4.31 6.58 -3.87
N THR A 74 -3.46 7.25 -3.10
CA THR A 74 -3.32 8.71 -3.16
C THR A 74 -2.26 9.12 -4.18
N ASP A 75 -2.26 10.38 -4.62
CA ASP A 75 -1.20 10.92 -5.48
C ASP A 75 0.20 10.75 -4.85
N LYS A 76 0.27 10.86 -3.51
CA LYS A 76 1.49 10.61 -2.74
C LYS A 76 1.90 9.14 -2.79
N GLY A 77 0.94 8.23 -2.69
CA GLY A 77 1.12 6.78 -2.86
C GLY A 77 1.69 6.44 -4.23
N LEU A 78 1.10 7.00 -5.29
CA LEU A 78 1.56 6.80 -6.65
C LEU A 78 3.01 7.29 -6.83
N ALA A 79 3.32 8.51 -6.38
CA ALA A 79 4.68 9.05 -6.45
C ALA A 79 5.69 8.19 -5.66
N ALA A 80 5.28 7.63 -4.51
CA ALA A 80 6.11 6.72 -3.73
C ALA A 80 6.34 5.38 -4.44
N ALA A 81 5.33 4.85 -5.15
CA ALA A 81 5.45 3.63 -5.93
C ALA A 81 6.36 3.79 -7.16
N GLU A 82 6.39 4.99 -7.75
CA GLU A 82 7.21 5.32 -8.92
C GLU A 82 8.64 5.71 -8.57
N THR A 83 8.91 6.04 -7.31
CA THR A 83 10.26 6.29 -6.83
C THR A 83 10.92 4.95 -6.52
N PRO A 84 11.83 4.43 -7.37
CA PRO A 84 12.57 3.22 -7.02
C PRO A 84 13.30 3.47 -5.70
N PRO A 85 13.48 2.43 -4.84
CA PRO A 85 14.35 2.58 -3.69
C PRO A 85 15.70 3.05 -4.21
N ARG A 86 16.10 4.28 -3.85
CA ARG A 86 17.43 4.78 -4.17
C ARG A 86 18.42 3.86 -3.47
N ILE A 87 18.90 2.85 -4.19
CA ILE A 87 20.11 2.11 -3.84
C ILE A 87 21.22 3.15 -3.78
N THR A 88 21.54 3.57 -2.56
CA THR A 88 22.64 4.50 -2.29
C THR A 88 23.85 3.64 -1.94
N GLY A 89 24.90 3.74 -2.77
CA GLY A 89 26.21 3.08 -2.59
C GLY A 89 26.33 1.82 -3.45
N ARG A 90 27.00 1.81 -4.59
CA ARG A 90 28.41 2.17 -4.89
C ARG A 90 29.42 1.29 -4.16
#